data_AF-A0A3S5GJ98-F1
#
_entry.id   AF-A0A3S5GJ98-F1
#
_cell.length_a   1.000
_cell.length_b   1.000
_cell.length_c   1.000
_cell.angle_alpha   90.00
_cell.angle_beta   90.00
_cell.angle_gamma   90.00
#
_symmetry.space_group_name_H-M   'P 1'
#
loop_
_entity.id
_entity.type
_entity.pdbx_description
1 polymer ?
#
loop_
_entity_poly.entity_id
_entity_poly.type
_entity_poly.pdbx_seq_one_letter_code
_entity_poly.pdbx_strand_id
1 'polypeptide(L)' 'MHPSLNDRQIRILQTIAEADEVDSNDATWAVTAGLAVQAEDGDIDLTPRGHEVLRTQASR' A
#
# COMPACT_ATOMS: atom_id res chain seq x y z
N MET A 1 -4.09 6.73 -16.11
CA MET A 1 -2.76 7.02 -15.51
C MET A 1 -2.96 7.15 -14.02
N HIS A 2 -2.30 6.34 -13.18
CA HIS A 2 -2.24 6.66 -11.76
C HIS A 2 -1.36 7.90 -11.59
N PRO A 3 -1.78 8.92 -10.82
CA PRO A 3 -0.86 9.96 -10.40
C PRO A 3 0.36 9.28 -9.76
N SER A 4 1.56 9.77 -10.05
CA SER A 4 2.77 9.31 -9.38
C SER A 4 2.56 9.40 -7.87
N LEU A 5 2.82 8.30 -7.17
CA LEU A 5 2.75 8.29 -5.71
C LEU A 5 3.77 9.27 -5.14
N ASN A 6 3.41 9.94 -4.05
CA ASN A 6 4.38 10.71 -3.27
C ASN A 6 5.10 9.81 -2.25
N ASP A 7 6.16 10.34 -1.62
CA ASP A 7 7.01 9.58 -0.69
C ASP A 7 6.22 8.99 0.50
N ARG A 8 5.18 9.70 0.98
CA ARG A 8 4.33 9.17 2.05
C ARG A 8 3.56 7.94 1.58
N GLN A 9 2.93 8.01 0.41
CA GLN A 9 2.19 6.90 -0.17
C GLN A 9 3.08 5.70 -0.46
N ILE A 10 4.31 5.93 -0.89
CA ILE A 10 5.30 4.87 -1.08
C ILE A 10 5.63 4.20 0.25
N ARG A 11 5.89 4.99 1.31
CA ARG A 11 6.16 4.45 2.64
C ARG A 11 5.00 3.63 3.21
N ILE A 12 3.75 4.08 3.03
CA ILE A 12 2.58 3.28 3.45
C ILE A 12 2.60 1.90 2.79
N LEU A 13 2.84 1.83 1.48
CA LEU A 13 2.88 0.54 0.78
C LEU A 13 4.07 -0.33 1.23
N GLN A 14 5.21 0.28 1.61
CA GLN A 14 6.35 -0.44 2.18
C GLN A 14 6.01 -1.03 3.54
N THR A 15 5.46 -0.23 4.45
CA THR A 15 5.05 -0.67 5.79
C THR A 15 4.05 -1.83 5.71
N ILE A 16 3.05 -1.73 4.83
CA ILE A 16 2.10 -2.83 4.58
C ILE A 16 2.83 -4.07 4.03
N ALA A 17 3.75 -3.91 3.08
CA ALA A 17 4.49 -5.03 2.51
C ALA A 17 5.41 -5.73 3.52
N GLU A 18 5.84 -5.01 4.56
CA GLU A 18 6.66 -5.51 5.67
C GLU A 18 5.80 -6.11 6.80
N ALA A 19 4.47 -6.10 6.65
CA ALA A 19 3.49 -6.49 7.68
C ALA A 19 3.63 -5.69 8.99
N ASP A 20 4.09 -4.45 8.88
CA ASP A 20 4.19 -3.51 9.99
C ASP A 20 2.85 -2.75 10.19
N GLU A 21 2.62 -2.28 11.43
CA GLU A 21 1.41 -1.53 11.77
C GLU A 21 1.33 -0.20 10.99
N VAL A 22 0.19 0.04 10.35
CA VAL A 22 -0.16 1.31 9.71
C VAL A 22 -1.34 1.97 10.43
N ASP A 23 -1.35 3.30 10.47
CA ASP A 23 -2.50 4.02 11.05
C ASP A 23 -3.75 3.86 10.18
N SER A 24 -4.92 4.03 10.80
CA SER A 24 -6.21 3.77 10.15
C SER A 24 -6.48 4.67 8.93
N ASN A 25 -5.93 5.89 8.86
CA ASN A 25 -6.12 6.75 7.69
C ASN A 25 -5.26 6.27 6.52
N ASP A 26 -4.03 5.85 6.80
CA ASP A 26 -3.10 5.31 5.81
C ASP A 26 -3.62 3.96 5.25
N ALA A 27 -4.14 3.09 6.11
CA ALA A 27 -4.84 1.86 5.71
C ALA A 27 -6.08 2.15 4.85
N THR A 28 -6.93 3.08 5.30
CA THR A 28 -8.15 3.48 4.56
C THR A 28 -7.80 4.02 3.18
N TRP A 29 -6.75 4.84 3.06
CA TRP A 29 -6.28 5.33 1.78
C TRP A 29 -5.84 4.19 0.86
N ALA A 30 -5.01 3.26 1.34
CA ALA A 30 -4.48 2.17 0.52
C ALA A 30 -5.58 1.23 0.00
N VAL A 31 -6.59 0.96 0.84
CA VAL A 31 -7.79 0.20 0.46
C VAL A 31 -8.64 0.97 -0.55
N THR A 32 -8.90 2.25 -0.29
CA THR A 32 -9.70 3.10 -1.20
C THR A 32 -9.03 3.26 -2.57
N ALA A 33 -7.70 3.29 -2.62
CA ALA A 33 -6.91 3.32 -3.85
C ALA A 33 -6.90 1.98 -4.60
N GLY A 34 -7.43 0.91 -4.00
CA GLY A 34 -7.38 -0.45 -4.53
C GLY A 34 -5.95 -0.99 -4.62
N LEU A 35 -5.09 -0.56 -3.69
CA LEU A 35 -3.69 -1.00 -3.58
C LEU A 35 -3.52 -1.99 -2.42
N ALA A 36 -4.37 -1.92 -1.41
CA ALA A 36 -4.41 -2.86 -0.29
C ALA A 36 -5.83 -3.42 -0.05
N VAL A 37 -5.93 -4.43 0.80
CA VAL A 37 -7.17 -5.10 1.22
C VAL A 37 -7.08 -5.44 2.71
N GLN A 38 -8.23 -5.52 3.41
CA GLN A 38 -8.28 -6.14 4.74
C GLN A 38 -8.15 -7.66 4.60
N ALA A 39 -7.18 -8.23 5.29
CA ALA A 39 -6.98 -9.66 5.40
C ALA A 39 -7.97 -10.30 6.39
N GLU A 40 -8.09 -11.62 6.35
CA GLU A 40 -9.06 -12.37 7.18
C GLU A 40 -8.75 -12.30 8.68
N ASP A 41 -7.49 -12.10 9.04
CA ASP A 41 -7.00 -11.94 10.42
C ASP A 41 -7.14 -10.51 10.95
N GLY A 42 -7.56 -9.56 10.11
CA GLY A 42 -7.77 -8.17 10.46
C GLY A 42 -6.61 -7.25 10.10
N ASP A 43 -5.51 -7.79 9.56
CA ASP A 43 -4.39 -6.98 9.08
C ASP A 43 -4.68 -6.40 7.68
N ILE A 44 -3.73 -5.62 7.17
CA ILE A 44 -3.79 -5.03 5.84
C ILE A 44 -2.74 -5.69 4.97
N ASP A 45 -3.17 -6.22 3.82
CA ASP A 45 -2.30 -6.82 2.82
C ASP A 45 -2.26 -5.97 1.55
N LEU A 46 -1.13 -5.97 0.85
CA LEU A 46 -1.08 -5.44 -0.50
C LEU A 46 -1.85 -6.34 -1.47
N THR A 47 -2.59 -5.71 -2.37
CA THR A 47 -3.11 -6.38 -3.57
C THR A 47 -1.96 -6.68 -4.56
N PRO A 48 -2.16 -7.56 -5.56
CA PRO A 48 -1.19 -7.74 -6.64
C PRO A 48 -0.80 -6.42 -7.33
N ARG A 49 -1.78 -5.51 -7.48
CA ARG A 49 -1.57 -4.16 -8.03
C ARG A 49 -0.73 -3.29 -7.10
N GLY A 50 -0.95 -3.35 -5.78
CA GLY A 50 -0.15 -2.67 -4.78
C GLY A 50 1.33 -3.07 -4.88
N HIS A 51 1.60 -4.37 -4.98
CA HIS A 51 2.96 -4.88 -5.18
C HIS A 51 3.60 -4.41 -6.49
N GLU A 52 2.86 -4.39 -7.59
CA GLU A 52 3.36 -3.89 -8.88
C GLU A 52 3.73 -2.41 -8.81
N VAL A 53 2.85 -1.60 -8.21
CA VAL A 53 3.07 -0.17 -8.01
C VAL A 53 4.32 0.06 -7.16
N LEU A 54 4.45 -0.65 -6.04
CA LEU A 54 5.61 -0.54 -5.15
C LEU A 54 6.92 -0.93 -5.86
N ARG A 55 6.93 -2.05 -6.59
CA ARG A 55 8.08 -2.49 -7.39
C ARG A 55 8.48 -1.46 -8.44
N THR A 56 7.50 -0.85 -9.10
CA THR A 56 7.73 0.19 -10.12
C THR A 56 8.37 1.44 -9.51
N GLN A 57 8.02 1.82 -8.27
CA GLN A 57 8.67 2.94 -7.58
C GLN A 57 10.09 2.62 -7.13
N ALA A 58 10.35 1.39 -6.66
CA ALA A 58 11.70 0.96 -6.27
C ALA A 58 12.70 0.88 -7.43
N SER A 59 12.20 0.86 -8.67
CA SER A 59 13.03 0.78 -9.88
C SER A 59 13.32 2.15 -10.52
N ARG A 60 12.89 3.24 -9.88
CA ARG A 60 13.13 4.63 -10.31
C ARG A 60 14.30 5.22 -9.54
#